data_AF-A0A0C7N6W9-F1
#
_entry.id   AF-A0A0C7N6W9-F1
#
_cell.length_a   1.000
_cell.length_b   1.000
_cell.length_c   1.000
_cell.angle_alpha   90.00
_cell.angle_beta   90.00
_cell.angle_gamma   90.00
#
_symmetry.space_group_name_H-M   'P 1'
#
loop_
_entity.id
_entity.type
_entity.pdbx_description
1 polymer ?
#
loop_
_entity_poly.entity_id
_entity_poly.type
_entity_poly.pdbx_seq_one_letter_code
_entity_poly.pdbx_strand_id
1 'polypeptide(L)'
;MRILFKNGYCTQSPECQYLHLDPNSKIQECEEYKMGFCPAGPGCVKKTIYPRYVTGFCPLGRADCDLEHPPFVIPNELSKLRFKNDDEINTKKLDEEKERRFNAIMNGEIPA
;
A
#
# COMPACT_ATOMS: atom_id res chain seq x y z
N MET A 1 -14.46 -25.17 0.98
CA MET A 1 -14.20 -25.96 2.20
C MET A 1 -12.69 -26.07 2.36
N ARG A 2 -12.07 -25.19 3.18
CA ARG A 2 -10.62 -25.18 3.44
C ARG A 2 -10.42 -25.72 4.85
N ILE A 3 -9.89 -26.94 4.96
CA ILE A 3 -9.66 -27.57 6.26
C ILE A 3 -8.22 -27.28 6.64
N LEU A 4 -8.05 -26.25 7.47
CA LEU A 4 -6.78 -25.95 8.10
C LEU A 4 -6.55 -26.95 9.23
N PHE A 5 -5.39 -27.58 9.19
CA PHE A 5 -4.71 -28.17 10.34
C PHE A 5 -4.72 -27.16 11.50
N LYS A 6 -5.68 -27.27 12.44
CA LYS A 6 -5.71 -26.39 13.63
C LYS A 6 -4.46 -26.54 14.51
N ASN A 7 -3.74 -27.67 14.39
CA ASN A 7 -2.62 -28.04 15.27
C ASN A 7 -1.45 -28.76 14.55
N GLY A 8 -1.39 -28.73 13.21
CA GLY A 8 -0.29 -29.35 12.45
C GLY A 8 -0.33 -30.89 12.30
N TYR A 9 -1.33 -31.59 12.85
CA TYR A 9 -1.55 -33.02 12.62
C TYR A 9 -3.04 -33.37 12.54
N CYS A 10 -3.37 -34.40 11.74
CA CYS A 10 -4.72 -34.93 11.60
C CYS A 10 -4.90 -36.16 12.50
N THR A 11 -5.87 -36.10 13.41
CA THR A 11 -6.18 -37.18 14.37
C THR A 11 -6.95 -38.36 13.75
N GLN A 12 -7.42 -38.21 12.51
CA GLN A 12 -8.15 -39.24 11.75
C GLN A 12 -7.28 -39.99 10.73
N SER A 13 -5.95 -39.76 10.72
CA SER A 13 -5.02 -40.49 9.85
C SER A 13 -4.99 -41.97 10.30
N PRO A 14 -5.59 -42.93 9.56
CA PRO A 14 -5.51 -43.10 8.09
C PRO A 14 -6.83 -42.97 7.27
N GLU A 15 -7.97 -42.67 7.88
CA GLU A 15 -9.31 -42.62 7.22
C GLU A 15 -9.87 -41.19 7.15
N CYS A 16 -9.02 -40.18 6.90
CA CYS A 16 -9.49 -38.81 6.80
C CYS A 16 -10.24 -38.60 5.47
N GLN A 17 -11.54 -38.29 5.55
CA GLN A 17 -12.41 -38.04 4.38
C GLN A 17 -12.12 -36.71 3.67
N TYR A 18 -11.22 -35.89 4.21
CA TYR A 18 -10.95 -34.55 3.72
C TYR A 18 -9.54 -34.40 3.18
N LEU A 19 -9.39 -33.63 2.10
CA LEU A 19 -8.11 -33.33 1.49
C LEU A 19 -7.25 -32.47 2.43
N HIS A 20 -6.12 -33.01 2.85
CA HIS A 20 -5.07 -32.25 3.52
C HIS A 20 -4.35 -31.37 2.49
N LEU A 21 -4.43 -30.06 2.66
CA LEU A 21 -3.62 -29.11 1.89
C LEU A 21 -2.41 -28.72 2.73
N ASP A 22 -1.21 -28.81 2.15
CA ASP A 22 -0.01 -28.34 2.82
C ASP A 22 -0.15 -26.84 3.14
N PRO A 23 0.14 -26.40 4.37
CA PRO A 23 0.06 -24.98 4.73
C PRO A 23 1.02 -24.12 3.89
N ASN A 24 2.12 -24.71 3.42
CA ASN A 24 3.10 -24.07 2.52
C ASN A 24 2.67 -24.05 1.05
N SER A 25 1.64 -24.82 0.66
CA SER A 25 1.09 -24.78 -0.71
C SER A 25 0.22 -23.56 -0.98
N LYS A 26 -0.01 -22.70 0.02
CA LYS A 26 -0.68 -21.42 -0.18
C LYS A 26 0.25 -20.51 -0.97
N ILE A 27 0.00 -20.44 -2.27
CA ILE A 27 0.61 -19.45 -3.17
C ILE A 27 0.38 -18.07 -2.54
N GLN A 28 1.46 -17.43 -2.11
CA GLN A 28 1.41 -16.07 -1.61
C GLN A 28 1.09 -15.14 -2.79
N GLU A 29 0.27 -14.14 -2.55
CA GLU A 29 0.00 -13.11 -3.55
C GLU A 29 1.25 -12.24 -3.71
N CYS A 30 1.66 -11.92 -4.94
CA CYS A 30 2.82 -11.05 -5.18
C CYS A 30 2.55 -9.64 -4.63
N GLU A 31 3.48 -9.13 -3.81
CA GLU A 31 3.37 -7.82 -3.18
C GLU A 31 3.55 -6.69 -4.21
N GLU A 32 4.50 -6.83 -5.13
CA GLU A 32 4.75 -5.86 -6.20
C GLU A 32 3.56 -5.73 -7.15
N TYR A 33 2.93 -6.86 -7.50
CA TYR A 33 1.72 -6.83 -8.29
C TYR A 33 0.54 -6.18 -7.54
N LYS A 34 0.42 -6.43 -6.24
CA LYS A 34 -0.56 -5.74 -5.38
C LYS A 34 -0.36 -4.23 -5.34
N MET A 35 0.87 -3.75 -5.44
CA MET A 35 1.19 -2.32 -5.55
C MET A 35 0.91 -1.75 -6.96
N GLY A 36 0.63 -2.62 -7.94
CA GLY A 36 0.21 -2.25 -9.29
C GLY A 36 1.24 -2.51 -10.40
N PHE A 37 2.47 -2.88 -10.06
CA PHE A 37 3.51 -3.17 -11.04
C PHE A 37 4.45 -4.29 -10.56
N CYS A 38 4.40 -5.45 -11.23
CA CYS A 38 5.37 -6.53 -11.05
C CYS A 38 6.32 -6.59 -12.26
N PRO A 39 7.65 -6.65 -12.07
CA PRO A 39 8.62 -6.74 -13.16
C PRO A 39 8.50 -8.05 -13.96
N ALA A 40 7.97 -9.12 -13.36
CA ALA A 40 7.66 -10.37 -14.05
C ALA A 40 6.39 -10.28 -14.94
N GLY A 41 5.68 -9.14 -14.93
CA GLY A 41 4.59 -8.83 -15.85
C GLY A 41 3.44 -9.86 -15.80
N PRO A 42 2.86 -10.25 -16.95
CA PRO A 42 1.70 -11.17 -16.99
C PRO A 42 2.02 -12.59 -16.53
N GLY A 43 3.30 -12.97 -16.38
CA GLY A 43 3.70 -14.27 -15.81
C GLY A 43 3.66 -14.31 -14.28
N CYS A 44 3.58 -13.14 -13.61
CA CYS A 44 3.67 -12.99 -12.16
C CYS A 44 2.39 -13.40 -11.42
N VAL A 45 1.23 -13.31 -12.07
CA VAL A 45 -0.08 -13.46 -11.41
C VAL A 45 -1.12 -14.17 -12.25
N LYS A 46 -2.12 -14.73 -11.56
CA LYS A 46 -3.30 -15.36 -12.19
C LYS A 46 -4.44 -14.37 -12.48
N LYS A 47 -4.42 -13.16 -11.91
CA LYS A 47 -5.50 -12.16 -12.04
C LYS A 47 -5.06 -10.97 -12.88
N THR A 48 -5.91 -10.56 -13.82
CA THR A 48 -5.62 -9.51 -14.80
C THR A 48 -6.06 -8.14 -14.25
N ILE A 49 -5.15 -7.16 -14.25
CA ILE A 49 -5.47 -5.75 -13.94
C ILE A 49 -6.26 -5.13 -15.10
N TYR A 50 -7.22 -4.25 -14.81
CA TYR A 50 -7.96 -3.54 -15.87
C TYR A 50 -7.04 -2.56 -16.64
N PRO A 51 -6.86 -2.72 -17.97
CA PRO A 51 -5.90 -1.91 -18.72
C PRO A 51 -6.17 -0.40 -18.63
N ARG A 52 -7.44 0.02 -18.64
CA ARG A 52 -7.78 1.46 -18.56
C ARG A 52 -7.61 2.02 -17.14
N TYR A 53 -7.73 1.16 -16.11
CA TYR A 53 -7.44 1.59 -14.74
C TYR A 53 -5.96 1.91 -14.56
N VAL A 54 -5.07 1.16 -15.21
CA VAL A 54 -3.63 1.50 -15.24
C VAL A 54 -3.40 2.87 -15.86
N THR A 55 -4.19 3.26 -16.86
CA THR A 55 -4.16 4.60 -17.45
C THR A 55 -4.89 5.67 -16.62
N GLY A 56 -5.44 5.31 -15.46
CA GLY A 56 -6.03 6.23 -14.48
C GLY A 56 -7.56 6.25 -14.42
N PHE A 57 -8.28 5.48 -15.23
CA PHE A 57 -9.74 5.54 -15.25
C PHE A 57 -10.43 4.20 -15.52
N CYS A 58 -11.41 3.86 -14.67
CA CYS A 58 -12.34 2.76 -14.91
C CYS A 58 -13.79 3.27 -14.88
N PRO A 59 -14.60 3.03 -15.95
CA PRO A 59 -15.98 3.52 -16.03
C PRO A 59 -16.91 2.86 -15.01
N LEU A 60 -16.58 1.65 -14.54
CA LEU A 60 -17.32 0.92 -13.50
C LEU A 60 -16.85 1.28 -12.09
N GLY A 61 -15.80 2.11 -11.96
CA GLY A 61 -15.20 2.43 -10.67
C GLY A 61 -14.47 1.25 -10.03
N ARG A 62 -13.99 1.46 -8.80
CA ARG A 62 -13.18 0.46 -8.08
C ARG A 62 -14.01 -0.70 -7.51
N ALA A 63 -15.25 -0.43 -7.13
CA ALA A 63 -16.11 -1.36 -6.40
C ALA A 63 -16.82 -2.38 -7.31
N ASP A 64 -17.23 -1.96 -8.51
CA ASP A 64 -18.15 -2.72 -9.36
C ASP A 64 -17.46 -3.33 -10.60
N CYS A 65 -16.13 -3.44 -10.58
CA CYS A 65 -15.37 -3.98 -11.71
C CYS A 65 -14.87 -5.40 -11.42
N ASP A 66 -15.03 -6.29 -12.41
CA ASP A 66 -14.58 -7.68 -12.35
C ASP A 66 -13.05 -7.82 -12.37
N LEU A 67 -12.35 -6.78 -12.81
CA LEU A 67 -10.90 -6.76 -12.97
C LEU A 67 -10.22 -6.03 -11.82
N GLU A 68 -8.95 -6.37 -11.60
CA GLU A 68 -8.26 -5.95 -10.39
C GLU A 68 -7.84 -4.47 -10.48
N HIS A 69 -8.05 -3.75 -9.37
CA HIS A 69 -7.75 -2.33 -9.21
C HIS A 69 -6.77 -2.12 -8.04
N PRO A 70 -5.46 -2.19 -8.30
CA PRO A 70 -4.42 -2.04 -7.29
C PRO A 70 -4.51 -0.69 -6.58
N PRO A 71 -4.54 -0.64 -5.22
CA PRO A 71 -4.45 0.61 -4.50
C PRO A 71 -3.08 1.25 -4.70
N PHE A 72 -3.06 2.57 -4.86
CA PHE A 72 -1.81 3.32 -4.83
C PHE A 72 -1.31 3.42 -3.38
N VAL A 73 -0.33 2.58 -3.04
CA VAL A 73 0.33 2.60 -1.72
C VAL A 73 1.71 3.22 -1.90
N ILE A 74 1.91 4.39 -1.30
CA ILE A 74 3.23 5.04 -1.28
C ILE A 74 3.96 4.54 -0.04
N PRO A 75 5.18 3.99 -0.17
CA PRO A 75 6.01 3.67 0.99
C PRO A 75 6.23 4.91 1.86
N ASN A 76 6.22 4.73 3.19
CA ASN A 76 6.18 5.82 4.16
C ASN A 76 7.28 6.89 3.95
N GLU A 77 8.46 6.52 3.43
CA GLU A 77 9.54 7.49 3.15
C GLU A 77 9.21 8.45 2.00
N LEU A 78 8.50 7.99 0.97
CA LEU A 78 8.08 8.83 -0.16
C LEU A 78 6.83 9.67 0.17
N SER A 79 6.15 9.38 1.29
CA SER A 79 4.99 10.18 1.75
C SER A 79 5.36 11.63 2.08
N LYS A 80 6.64 11.87 2.45
CA LYS A 80 7.19 13.20 2.74
C LYS A 80 7.20 14.12 1.50
N LEU A 81 7.16 13.54 0.30
CA LEU A 81 7.12 14.27 -0.97
C LEU A 81 5.68 14.55 -1.45
N ARG A 82 4.65 14.11 -0.72
CA ARG A 82 3.28 14.47 -1.08
C ARG A 82 3.08 15.98 -0.91
N PHE A 83 2.43 16.58 -1.91
CA PHE A 83 1.87 17.92 -1.77
C PHE A 83 0.90 17.91 -0.59
N LYS A 84 1.30 18.57 0.49
CA LYS A 84 0.46 18.81 1.64
C LYS A 84 -0.47 19.99 1.32
N ASN A 85 -1.63 20.02 1.95
CA ASN A 85 -2.49 21.18 1.85
C ASN A 85 -1.82 22.38 2.54
N ASP A 86 -2.13 23.59 2.09
CA ASP A 86 -1.52 24.82 2.62
C ASP A 86 -1.71 24.94 4.15
N ASP A 87 -2.85 24.46 4.67
CA ASP A 87 -3.19 24.42 6.10
C ASP A 87 -2.22 23.55 6.93
N GLU A 88 -1.62 22.52 6.33
CA GLU A 88 -0.65 21.64 6.98
C GLU A 88 0.79 22.16 6.88
N ILE A 89 1.06 23.07 5.94
CA ILE A 89 2.39 23.63 5.67
C ILE A 89 2.61 24.87 6.54
N ASN A 90 1.60 25.75 6.63
CA ASN A 90 1.65 26.98 7.42
C ASN A 90 0.87 26.81 8.72
N THR A 91 1.47 26.10 9.67
CA THR A 91 0.94 26.11 11.03
C THR A 91 1.29 27.44 11.70
N LYS A 92 0.34 28.06 12.42
CA LYS A 92 0.55 29.34 13.14
C LYS A 92 1.85 29.37 13.96
N LYS A 93 2.20 28.24 14.58
CA LYS A 93 3.42 28.07 15.38
C LYS A 93 4.72 28.17 14.56
N LEU A 94 4.73 27.63 13.33
CA LEU A 94 5.87 27.73 12.41
C LEU A 94 6.04 29.17 11.92
N ASP A 95 4.93 29.88 11.68
CA ASP A 95 4.97 31.27 11.21
C ASP A 95 5.46 32.22 12.31
N GLU A 96 5.02 32.04 13.56
CA GLU A 96 5.53 32.78 14.73
C GLU A 96 7.03 32.55 14.96
N GLU A 97 7.53 31.34 14.75
CA GLU A 97 8.96 31.03 14.89
C GLU A 97 9.80 31.66 13.76
N LYS A 98 9.31 31.58 12.52
CA LYS A 98 9.95 32.24 11.37
C LYS A 98 9.97 33.75 11.55
N GLU A 99 8.88 34.35 12.04
CA GLU A 99 8.78 35.78 12.29
C GLU A 99 9.73 36.23 13.41
N ARG A 100 9.80 35.48 14.53
CA ARG A 100 10.79 35.74 15.59
C ARG A 100 12.22 35.67 15.07
N ARG A 101 12.54 34.65 14.27
CA ARG A 101 13.87 34.49 13.66
C ARG A 101 14.19 35.64 12.71
N PHE A 102 13.23 36.04 11.87
CA PHE A 102 13.39 37.16 10.95
C PHE A 102 13.64 38.47 11.69
N ASN A 103 12.87 38.75 12.74
CA ASN A 103 13.03 39.95 13.56
C ASN A 103 14.40 39.98 14.28
N ALA A 104 14.89 38.84 14.76
CA ALA A 104 16.22 38.75 15.37
C ALA A 104 17.36 39.01 14.36
N ILE A 105 17.21 38.58 13.11
CA ILE A 105 18.17 38.89 12.02
C ILE A 105 18.14 40.39 11.70
N MET A 106 16.95 40.97 11.58
CA MET A 106 16.79 42.41 11.29
C MET A 106 17.35 43.31 12.40
N ASN A 107 17.28 42.85 13.65
CA ASN A 107 17.81 43.56 14.82
C ASN A 107 19.29 43.25 15.11
N GLY A 108 19.93 42.36 14.33
CA GLY A 108 21.36 42.03 14.46
C GLY A 108 21.72 41.16 15.67
N GLU A 109 20.76 40.49 16.30
CA GLU A 109 20.97 39.59 17.44
C GLU A 109 21.54 38.22 17.02
N ILE A 110 21.41 37.88 15.73
CA ILE A 110 21.89 36.61 15.15
C ILE A 110 22.67 36.93 13.86
N PRO A 111 23.90 36.41 13.66
CA PRO A 111 24.58 36.55 12.38
C PRO A 111 23.80 35.82 11.29
N ALA A 112 23.61 36.48 10.15
CA ALA A 112 22.92 35.95 8.98
C ALA A 112 23.58 34.68 8.43
#